data_AF-A0A814D7K7-F1
#
_entry.id   AF-A0A814D7K7-F1
#
_cell.length_a   1.000
_cell.length_b   1.000
_cell.length_c   1.000
_cell.angle_alpha   90.00
_cell.angle_beta   90.00
_cell.angle_gamma   90.00
#
_symmetry.space_group_name_H-M   'P 1'
#
loop_
_entity.id
_entity.type
_entity.pdbx_description
1 polymer ?
#
loop_
_entity_poly.entity_id
_entity_poly.type
_entity_poly.pdbx_seq_one_letter_code
_entity_poly.pdbx_strand_id
1 'polypeptide(L)'
;MIALMEVAAADGVLSEAERQWIIGLACAIGSPQSVIDELQTYQHKGMDSVLKTFHAESGHSNGIHRQLSLIYDGFRAAGADGELHPKEVAAIHELAKALGIDEAQ
;
A
#
# COMPACT_ATOMS: atom_id res chain seq x y z
N MET A 1 -0.57 5.58 -2.51
CA MET A 1 -0.07 6.03 -1.19
C MET A 1 -0.98 5.57 -0.08
N ILE A 2 -2.26 5.95 -0.05
CA ILE A 2 -3.20 5.44 0.97
C ILE A 2 -3.26 3.91 1.04
N ALA A 3 -3.29 3.24 -0.11
CA ALA A 3 -3.22 1.77 -0.16
C ALA A 3 -1.98 1.19 0.55
N LEU A 4 -0.83 1.86 0.47
CA LEU A 4 0.39 1.41 1.15
C LEU A 4 0.28 1.60 2.66
N MET A 5 -0.33 2.70 3.11
CA MET A 5 -0.57 2.96 4.54
C MET A 5 -1.49 1.91 5.16
N GLU A 6 -2.53 1.52 4.43
CA GLU A 6 -3.52 0.52 4.90
C GLU A 6 -2.93 -0.89 4.97
N VAL A 7 -2.09 -1.23 4.00
CA VAL A 7 -1.39 -2.52 3.96
C VAL A 7 -0.35 -2.63 5.07
N ALA A 8 0.49 -1.60 5.25
CA ALA A 8 1.51 -1.57 6.30
C ALA A 8 0.86 -1.63 7.69
N ALA A 9 -0.26 -0.93 7.89
CA ALA A 9 -0.97 -0.93 9.17
C ALA A 9 -1.90 -2.14 9.41
N ALA A 10 -1.86 -3.17 8.56
CA ALA A 10 -2.84 -4.27 8.61
C ALA A 10 -2.71 -5.16 9.85
N ASP A 11 -1.55 -5.13 10.51
CA ASP A 11 -1.34 -5.79 11.80
C ASP A 11 -2.12 -5.08 12.95
N GLY A 12 -2.48 -3.82 12.74
CA GLY A 12 -3.18 -2.91 13.64
C GLY A 12 -2.37 -1.66 14.01
N VAL A 13 -1.10 -1.57 13.62
CA VAL A 13 -0.19 -0.48 13.97
C VAL A 13 0.59 -0.04 12.74
N LEU A 14 0.63 1.27 12.48
CA LEU A 14 1.58 1.82 11.51
C LEU A 14 2.76 2.38 12.29
N SER A 15 3.91 1.74 12.19
CA SER A 15 5.15 2.23 12.79
C SER A 15 5.59 3.54 12.12
N GLU A 16 6.45 4.29 12.82
CA GLU A 16 7.02 5.50 12.26
C GLU A 16 7.91 5.20 11.05
N ALA A 17 8.63 4.07 11.05
CA ALA A 17 9.54 3.71 9.95
C ALA A 17 8.78 3.40 8.65
N GLU A 18 7.69 2.62 8.74
CA GLU A 18 6.81 2.35 7.59
C GLU A 18 6.19 3.64 7.05
N ARG A 19 5.68 4.51 7.93
CA ARG A 19 5.12 5.82 7.55
C ARG A 19 6.16 6.67 6.82
N GLN A 20 7.36 6.80 7.38
CA GLN A 20 8.42 7.60 6.77
C GLN A 20 8.89 7.00 5.45
N TRP A 21 8.88 5.69 5.30
CA TRP A 21 9.16 5.04 4.03
C TRP A 21 8.14 5.45 2.95
N ILE A 22 6.84 5.39 3.27
CA ILE A 22 5.76 5.75 2.34
C ILE A 22 5.80 7.25 2.00
N ILE A 23 6.06 8.12 2.99
CA ILE A 23 6.26 9.57 2.76
C ILE A 23 7.47 9.79 1.85
N GLY A 24 8.59 9.11 2.11
CA GLY A 24 9.79 9.18 1.29
C GLY A 24 9.52 8.80 -0.17
N LEU A 25 8.77 7.72 -0.40
CA LEU A 25 8.31 7.34 -1.74
C LEU A 25 7.45 8.44 -2.38
N ALA A 26 6.49 9.00 -1.65
CA ALA A 26 5.63 10.08 -2.14
C ALA A 26 6.45 11.31 -2.55
N CYS A 27 7.44 11.70 -1.75
CA CYS A 27 8.40 12.76 -2.07
C CYS A 27 9.22 12.42 -3.32
N ALA A 28 9.73 11.19 -3.43
CA ALA A 28 10.59 10.76 -4.54
C ALA A 28 9.86 10.80 -5.89
N ILE A 29 8.56 10.50 -5.92
CA ILE A 29 7.75 10.57 -7.15
C ILE A 29 7.18 11.97 -7.43
N GLY A 30 7.52 12.98 -6.61
CA GLY A 30 7.06 14.36 -6.79
C GLY A 30 5.58 14.57 -6.44
N SER A 31 5.05 13.83 -5.46
CA SER A 31 3.66 14.02 -5.00
C SER A 31 3.46 15.45 -4.48
N PRO A 32 2.25 16.04 -4.63
CA PRO A 32 1.95 17.35 -4.06
C PRO A 32 2.13 17.39 -2.55
N GLN A 33 2.51 18.55 -2.00
CA GLN A 33 2.68 18.73 -0.55
C GLN A 33 1.42 18.36 0.24
N SER A 34 0.23 18.63 -0.30
CA SER A 34 -1.04 18.24 0.32
C SER A 34 -1.16 16.73 0.55
N VAL A 35 -0.60 15.91 -0.35
CA VAL A 35 -0.57 14.45 -0.20
C VAL A 35 0.41 14.08 0.91
N ILE A 36 1.58 14.71 0.96
CA ILE A 36 2.58 14.48 2.01
C ILE A 36 1.99 14.82 3.39
N ASP A 37 1.30 15.95 3.52
CA ASP A 37 0.66 16.40 4.76
C ASP A 37 -0.46 15.45 5.20
N GLU A 38 -1.24 14.93 4.25
CA GLU A 38 -2.24 13.89 4.51
C GLU A 38 -1.57 12.62 5.07
N LEU A 39 -0.47 12.17 4.46
CA LEU A 39 0.25 10.96 4.87
C LEU A 39 0.87 11.08 6.27
N GLN A 40 1.23 12.28 6.72
CA GLN A 40 1.75 12.50 8.08
C GLN A 40 0.71 12.26 9.17
N THR A 41 -0.55 12.60 8.89
CA THR A 41 -1.64 12.54 9.87
C THR A 41 -2.61 11.40 9.63
N TYR A 42 -2.36 10.61 8.58
CA TYR A 42 -3.22 9.51 8.19
C TYR A 42 -3.35 8.47 9.29
N GLN A 43 -4.60 8.11 9.57
CA GLN A 43 -4.98 7.04 10.49
C GLN A 43 -5.55 5.88 9.69
N HIS A 44 -5.11 4.67 10.03
CA HIS A 44 -5.59 3.41 9.45
C HIS A 44 -7.12 3.29 9.58
N LYS A 45 -7.78 2.99 8.47
CA LYS A 45 -9.25 2.84 8.36
C LYS A 45 -9.67 1.42 8.01
N GLY A 46 -8.72 0.54 7.70
CA GLY A 46 -8.95 -0.83 7.26
C GLY A 46 -8.92 -0.97 5.75
N MET A 47 -8.55 -2.18 5.33
CA MET A 47 -8.40 -2.59 3.92
C MET A 47 -9.69 -2.51 3.11
N ASP A 48 -10.87 -2.59 3.73
CA ASP A 48 -12.17 -2.59 3.05
C ASP A 48 -12.35 -1.41 2.08
N SER A 49 -11.89 -0.22 2.48
CA SER A 49 -12.01 0.98 1.66
C SER A 49 -11.13 0.91 0.41
N VAL A 50 -9.91 0.40 0.57
CA VAL A 50 -8.91 0.24 -0.48
C VAL A 50 -9.33 -0.84 -1.47
N LEU A 51 -9.77 -1.99 -0.98
CA LEU A 51 -10.22 -3.10 -1.81
C LEU A 51 -11.44 -2.70 -2.65
N LYS A 52 -12.41 -1.97 -2.08
CA LYS A 52 -13.56 -1.45 -2.84
C LYS A 52 -13.14 -0.54 -3.98
N THR A 53 -12.18 0.35 -3.76
CA THR A 53 -11.65 1.23 -4.81
C THR A 53 -10.99 0.41 -5.92
N PHE A 54 -10.10 -0.54 -5.58
CA PHE A 54 -9.43 -1.35 -6.60
C PHE A 54 -10.35 -2.30 -7.34
N HIS A 55 -11.36 -2.87 -6.67
CA HIS A 55 -12.40 -3.65 -7.34
C HIS A 55 -13.24 -2.79 -8.30
N ALA A 56 -13.57 -1.55 -7.94
CA ALA A 56 -14.28 -0.65 -8.85
C ALA A 56 -13.42 -0.20 -10.04
N GLU A 57 -12.10 -0.10 -9.85
CA GLU A 57 -11.16 0.27 -10.91
C GLU A 57 -10.71 -0.92 -11.76
N SER A 58 -10.94 -2.16 -11.29
CA SER A 58 -10.62 -3.41 -12.00
C SER A 58 -11.39 -3.48 -13.32
N GLY A 59 -10.67 -3.22 -14.41
CA GLY A 59 -11.23 -2.97 -15.76
C GLY A 59 -10.48 -1.87 -16.51
N HIS A 60 -9.80 -0.97 -15.79
CA HIS A 60 -8.87 -0.02 -16.40
C HIS A 60 -7.54 -0.70 -16.61
N SER A 61 -7.01 -0.64 -17.82
CA SER A 61 -5.69 -1.13 -18.23
C SER A 61 -4.55 -0.31 -17.60
N ASN A 62 -4.53 -0.24 -16.27
CA ASN A 62 -3.35 0.14 -15.52
C ASN A 62 -2.33 -0.96 -15.80
N GLY A 63 -1.32 -0.66 -16.62
CA GLY A 63 -0.36 -1.67 -17.08
C GLY A 63 0.21 -2.49 -15.92
N ILE A 64 0.37 -3.80 -16.14
CA ILE A 64 0.80 -4.79 -15.14
C ILE A 64 1.99 -4.33 -14.30
N HIS A 65 2.93 -3.58 -14.88
CA HIS A 65 4.06 -2.99 -14.18
C HIS A 65 3.67 -2.08 -13.02
N ARG A 66 2.63 -1.24 -13.17
CA ARG A 66 2.16 -0.35 -12.09
C ARG A 66 1.58 -1.16 -10.93
N GLN A 67 0.88 -2.24 -11.23
CA GLN A 67 0.27 -3.11 -10.23
C GLN A 67 1.36 -3.86 -9.45
N LEU A 68 2.34 -4.42 -10.16
CA LEU A 68 3.49 -5.09 -9.55
C LEU A 68 4.35 -4.14 -8.71
N SER A 69 4.58 -2.91 -9.17
CA SER A 69 5.27 -1.89 -8.37
C SER A 69 4.52 -1.60 -7.07
N LEU A 70 3.19 -1.52 -7.08
CA LEU A 70 2.41 -1.30 -5.86
C LEU A 70 2.56 -2.46 -4.86
N ILE A 71 2.58 -3.70 -5.34
CA ILE A 71 2.80 -4.88 -4.48
C ILE A 71 4.21 -4.88 -3.89
N TYR A 72 5.21 -4.61 -4.73
CA TYR A 72 6.59 -4.50 -4.27
C TYR A 72 6.76 -3.39 -3.23
N ASP A 73 6.22 -2.20 -3.50
CA ASP A 73 6.25 -1.07 -2.56
C ASP A 73 5.50 -1.40 -1.27
N GLY A 74 4.43 -2.20 -1.32
CA GLY A 74 3.73 -2.72 -0.15
C GLY A 74 4.64 -3.53 0.77
N PHE A 75 5.38 -4.50 0.21
CA PHE A 75 6.36 -5.28 0.97
C PHE A 75 7.50 -4.43 1.53
N ARG A 76 7.99 -3.46 0.74
CA ARG A 76 9.08 -2.57 1.17
C ARG A 76 8.65 -1.61 2.26
N ALA A 77 7.41 -1.12 2.18
CA ALA A 77 6.82 -0.25 3.17
C ALA A 77 6.61 -0.98 4.48
N ALA A 78 5.90 -2.11 4.47
CA ALA A 78 5.59 -2.90 5.67
C ALA A 78 6.87 -3.39 6.37
N GLY A 79 7.85 -3.88 5.60
CA GLY A 79 9.14 -4.32 6.16
C GLY A 79 10.12 -3.21 6.57
N ALA A 80 9.71 -1.93 6.55
CA ALA A 80 10.64 -0.81 6.73
C ALA A 80 11.16 -0.67 8.17
N ASP A 81 10.40 -1.14 9.15
CA ASP A 81 10.83 -1.18 10.56
C ASP A 81 11.72 -2.40 10.89
N GLY A 82 11.88 -3.31 9.93
CA GLY A 82 12.68 -4.53 10.06
C GLY A 82 11.85 -5.78 10.42
N GLU A 83 10.55 -5.63 10.64
CA GLU A 83 9.60 -6.73 10.85
C GLU A 83 8.58 -6.74 9.72
N LEU A 84 8.12 -7.92 9.32
CA LEU A 84 7.07 -8.06 8.33
C LEU A 84 6.05 -9.04 8.88
N HIS A 85 4.94 -8.50 9.40
CA HIS A 85 3.96 -9.30 10.11
C HIS A 85 3.11 -10.14 9.14
N PRO A 86 2.67 -11.35 9.55
CA PRO A 86 1.81 -12.19 8.70
C PRO A 86 0.51 -11.52 8.23
N LYS A 87 0.00 -10.54 9.00
CA LYS A 87 -1.22 -9.78 8.65
C LYS A 87 -0.96 -8.78 7.52
N GLU A 88 0.18 -8.08 7.51
CA GLU A 88 0.59 -7.24 6.39
C GLU A 88 0.77 -8.08 5.13
N VAL A 89 1.46 -9.21 5.24
CA VAL A 89 1.63 -10.16 4.13
C VAL A 89 0.26 -10.56 3.56
N ALA A 90 -0.67 -10.98 4.43
CA ALA A 90 -2.03 -11.32 4.01
C ALA A 90 -2.74 -10.15 3.31
N ALA A 91 -2.62 -8.92 3.83
CA ALA A 91 -3.20 -7.72 3.22
C ALA A 91 -2.58 -7.40 1.84
N ILE A 92 -1.28 -7.62 1.65
CA ILE A 92 -0.61 -7.49 0.34
C ILE A 92 -1.18 -8.50 -0.65
N HIS A 93 -1.37 -9.76 -0.23
CA HIS A 93 -1.96 -10.79 -1.08
C HIS A 93 -3.42 -10.51 -1.42
N GLU A 94 -4.21 -9.97 -0.48
CA GLU A 94 -5.58 -9.51 -0.76
C GLU A 94 -5.61 -8.37 -1.77
N LEU A 95 -4.70 -7.40 -1.63
CA LEU A 95 -4.53 -6.31 -2.59
C LEU A 95 -4.13 -6.85 -3.99
N ALA A 96 -3.20 -7.80 -4.06
CA ALA A 96 -2.78 -8.41 -5.32
C ALA A 96 -3.96 -9.10 -6.04
N LYS A 97 -4.78 -9.84 -5.28
CA LYS A 97 -6.01 -10.46 -5.82
C LYS A 97 -7.01 -9.41 -6.31
N ALA A 98 -7.20 -8.31 -5.59
CA ALA A 98 -8.08 -7.22 -6.02
C ALA A 98 -7.57 -6.52 -7.30
N LEU A 99 -6.27 -6.53 -7.53
CA LEU A 99 -5.62 -6.04 -8.75
C LEU A 99 -5.61 -7.06 -9.89
N GLY A 100 -6.07 -8.30 -9.66
CA GLY A 100 -6.05 -9.37 -10.66
C GLY A 100 -4.66 -9.94 -10.93
N ILE A 101 -3.70 -9.75 -10.00
CA ILE A 101 -2.40 -10.40 -10.06
C ILE A 101 -2.57 -11.81 -9.47
N ASP A 102 -2.41 -12.83 -10.30
CA ASP A 102 -2.37 -14.22 -9.86
C ASP A 102 -0.95 -14.59 -9.43
N GLU A 103 -0.81 -15.29 -8.31
CA GLU A 103 0.49 -15.83 -7.83
C GLU A 103 1.07 -16.89 -8.77
N ALA A 104 0.26 -17.40 -9.71
CA ALA A 104 0.59 -18.49 -10.62
C ALA A 104 1.15 -18.07 -12.00
N GLN A 105 1.60 -16.82 -12.20
CA GLN A 105 2.22 -16.37 -13.45
C GLN A 105 3.74 -16.22 -13.38
#